data_AF-A0AAE2LK40-F1
#
_entry.id   AF-A0AAE2LK40-F1
#
_cell.length_a   1.000
_cell.length_b   1.000
_cell.length_c   1.000
_cell.angle_alpha   90.00
_cell.angle_beta   90.00
_cell.angle_gamma   90.00
#
_symmetry.space_group_name_H-M   'P 1'
#
loop_
_entity.id
_entity.type
_entity.pdbx_description
1 polymer ?
#
loop_
_entity_poly.entity_id
_entity_poly.type
_entity_poly.pdbx_seq_one_letter_code
_entity_poly.pdbx_strand_id
1 'polypeptide(L)'
;MTTASTTVPGGPAAAGSGTPFDVSRAWRMNPKVALRPEPFGALLYHFGTRKLSFLKNLEVVRLVQSLDDHDSADAAMTATGIGDGDRPLYLQALSALSESGMIIERQAPDAASRPAPAHPTEE
;
A
#
# COMPACT_ATOMS: atom_id res chain seq x y z
N MET A 1 14.53 -41.41 -23.43
CA MET A 1 14.83 -40.22 -24.23
C MET A 1 14.45 -38.99 -23.41
N THR A 2 15.48 -38.28 -22.96
CA THR A 2 15.43 -37.04 -22.19
C THR A 2 14.95 -35.89 -23.06
N THR A 3 14.06 -35.04 -22.55
CA THR A 3 14.21 -33.58 -22.69
C THR A 3 13.61 -32.88 -21.46
N ALA A 4 14.47 -32.20 -20.70
CA ALA A 4 14.09 -31.17 -19.75
C ALA A 4 14.21 -29.82 -20.47
N SER A 5 13.19 -28.97 -20.36
CA SER A 5 13.27 -27.58 -20.83
C SER A 5 13.58 -26.67 -19.67
N THR A 6 14.83 -26.20 -19.65
CA THR A 6 15.29 -25.05 -18.87
C THR A 6 14.97 -23.77 -19.63
N THR A 7 14.45 -22.76 -18.94
CA THR A 7 14.68 -21.35 -19.30
C THR A 7 15.03 -20.56 -18.05
N VAL A 8 16.06 -19.76 -18.23
CA VAL A 8 16.91 -19.04 -17.27
C VAL A 8 16.27 -17.74 -16.77
N PRO A 9 16.79 -17.17 -15.65
CA PRO A 9 16.07 -16.23 -14.80
C PRO A 9 16.15 -14.78 -15.31
N GLY A 10 15.02 -14.07 -15.25
CA GLY A 10 15.01 -12.61 -15.25
C GLY A 10 15.69 -12.11 -13.97
N GLY A 11 16.78 -11.36 -14.12
CA GLY A 11 17.58 -10.85 -13.02
C GLY A 11 16.77 -10.02 -12.01
N PRO A 12 17.28 -9.84 -10.77
CA PRO A 12 16.56 -9.06 -9.77
C PRO A 12 16.57 -7.60 -10.20
N ALA A 13 15.45 -7.14 -10.78
CA ALA A 13 15.12 -5.73 -10.73
C ALA A 13 15.04 -5.38 -9.26
N ALA A 14 16.09 -4.73 -8.73
CA ALA A 14 16.29 -4.33 -7.33
C ALA A 14 15.06 -4.64 -6.47
N ALA A 15 15.11 -5.79 -5.79
CA ALA A 15 14.05 -6.31 -4.94
C ALA A 15 13.48 -5.13 -4.17
N GLY A 16 12.21 -4.83 -4.43
CA GLY A 16 11.57 -3.67 -3.85
C GLY A 16 11.81 -3.72 -2.35
N SER A 17 12.38 -2.66 -1.80
CA SER A 17 12.44 -2.44 -0.35
C SER A 17 11.04 -2.10 0.19
N GLY A 18 10.03 -2.78 -0.36
CA GLY A 18 8.63 -2.63 -0.04
C GLY A 18 8.30 -3.54 1.13
N THR A 19 7.63 -2.99 2.12
CA THR A 19 7.09 -3.77 3.23
C THR A 19 6.00 -4.70 2.69
N PRO A 20 5.92 -5.97 3.15
CA PRO A 20 4.81 -6.85 2.80
C PRO A 20 3.49 -6.16 3.13
N PHE A 21 2.52 -6.23 2.21
CA PHE A 21 1.24 -5.58 2.39
C PHE A 21 0.39 -6.30 3.44
N ASP A 22 -0.09 -5.56 4.43
CA ASP A 22 -1.00 -6.03 5.47
C ASP A 22 -2.24 -5.13 5.49
N VAL A 23 -3.40 -5.72 5.25
CA VAL A 23 -4.68 -5.00 5.12
C VAL A 23 -5.13 -4.34 6.43
N SER A 24 -4.69 -4.86 7.58
CA SER A 24 -5.07 -4.38 8.91
C SER A 24 -4.19 -3.22 9.36
N ARG A 25 -3.10 -2.92 8.65
CA ARG A 25 -2.18 -1.82 8.94
C ARG A 25 -2.61 -0.52 8.29
N ALA A 26 -2.21 0.59 8.88
CA ALA A 26 -2.31 1.90 8.27
C ALA A 26 -1.27 2.04 7.15
N TRP A 27 -1.67 2.59 6.02
CA TRP A 27 -0.79 2.83 4.88
C TRP A 27 -0.86 4.29 4.47
N ARG A 28 0.14 4.76 3.75
CA ARG A 28 0.11 6.08 3.13
C ARG A 28 0.92 6.10 1.85
N MET A 29 0.69 7.10 1.01
CA MET A 29 1.54 7.34 -0.14
C MET A 29 2.97 7.67 0.33
N ASN A 30 3.96 7.12 -0.35
CA ASN A 30 5.35 7.41 -0.02
C ASN A 30 5.65 8.90 -0.32
N PRO A 31 6.25 9.67 0.59
CA PRO A 31 6.57 11.09 0.36
C PRO A 31 7.55 11.32 -0.80
N LYS A 32 8.25 10.27 -1.27
CA LYS A 32 9.09 10.31 -2.47
C LYS A 32 8.32 10.00 -3.76
N VAL A 33 7.00 9.92 -3.71
CA VAL A 33 6.15 9.67 -4.88
C VAL A 33 5.37 10.92 -5.25
N ALA A 34 5.44 11.28 -6.53
CA ALA A 34 4.53 12.26 -7.12
C ALA A 34 3.35 11.53 -7.76
N LEU A 35 2.13 11.93 -7.38
CA LEU A 35 0.90 11.52 -8.06
C LEU A 35 0.47 12.61 -9.05
N ARG A 36 0.12 12.18 -10.27
CA ARG A 36 -0.46 13.02 -11.32
C ARG A 36 -1.83 12.45 -11.71
N PRO A 37 -2.94 13.12 -11.35
CA PRO A 37 -4.28 12.70 -11.75
C PRO A 37 -4.49 12.90 -13.25
N GLU A 38 -5.11 11.92 -13.88
CA GLU A 38 -5.43 11.91 -15.31
C GLU A 38 -6.90 11.46 -15.50
N PRO A 39 -7.58 11.80 -16.61
CA PRO A 39 -8.99 11.46 -16.80
C PRO A 39 -9.31 9.95 -16.77
N PHE A 40 -8.31 9.11 -17.00
CA PHE A 40 -8.39 7.65 -16.96
C PHE A 40 -7.83 7.03 -15.66
N GLY A 41 -7.37 7.82 -14.70
CA GLY A 41 -6.72 7.31 -13.48
C GLY A 41 -5.59 8.20 -12.98
N ALA A 42 -4.40 7.65 -12.78
CA ALA A 42 -3.24 8.44 -12.34
C ALA A 42 -1.89 7.80 -12.69
N LEU A 43 -0.87 8.66 -12.82
CA LEU A 43 0.53 8.29 -12.92
C LEU A 43 1.23 8.53 -11.57
N LEU A 44 1.95 7.53 -11.07
CA LEU A 44 2.76 7.60 -9.86
C LEU A 44 4.23 7.48 -10.22
N TYR A 45 5.02 8.49 -9.86
CA TYR A 45 6.46 8.50 -10.09
C TYR A 45 7.24 8.53 -8.78
N HIS A 46 8.11 7.56 -8.55
CA HIS A 46 8.94 7.50 -7.36
C HIS A 46 10.33 8.12 -7.60
N PHE A 47 10.65 9.24 -6.95
CA PHE A 47 11.91 9.98 -7.15
C PHE A 47 13.17 9.21 -6.73
N GLY A 48 13.09 8.35 -5.72
CA GLY A 48 14.23 7.53 -5.26
C GLY A 48 14.59 6.37 -6.21
N THR A 49 13.62 5.52 -6.57
CA THR A 49 13.83 4.33 -7.41
C THR A 49 13.67 4.61 -8.91
N ARG A 50 13.19 5.80 -9.29
CA ARG A 50 12.84 6.20 -10.66
C ARG A 50 11.79 5.29 -11.32
N LYS A 51 11.02 4.57 -10.52
CA LYS A 51 9.91 3.71 -11.00
C LYS A 51 8.70 4.57 -11.36
N LEU A 52 7.98 4.15 -12.39
CA LEU A 52 6.72 4.73 -12.83
C LEU A 52 5.63 3.65 -12.77
N SER A 53 4.55 3.93 -12.04
CA SER A 53 3.37 3.06 -11.93
C SER A 53 2.14 3.79 -12.46
N PHE A 54 1.19 3.02 -12.99
CA PHE A 54 -0.04 3.55 -13.55
C PHE A 54 -1.26 2.94 -12.88
N LEU A 55 -2.16 3.81 -12.42
CA LEU A 55 -3.47 3.42 -11.91
C LEU A 55 -4.49 3.66 -13.01
N LYS A 56 -5.17 2.60 -13.43
CA LYS A 56 -6.16 2.62 -14.53
C LYS A 56 -7.59 2.92 -14.08
N ASN A 57 -7.81 3.07 -12.77
CA ASN A 57 -9.13 3.23 -12.18
C ASN A 57 -9.09 4.38 -11.17
N LEU A 58 -9.99 5.35 -11.34
CA LEU A 58 -10.14 6.49 -10.46
C LEU A 58 -10.48 6.08 -9.02
N GLU A 59 -11.16 4.95 -8.81
CA GLU A 59 -11.43 4.42 -7.46
C GLU A 59 -10.13 4.05 -6.74
N VAL A 60 -9.17 3.41 -7.43
CA VAL A 60 -7.86 3.09 -6.86
C VAL A 60 -7.09 4.38 -6.54
N VAL A 61 -7.23 5.40 -7.38
CA VAL A 61 -6.61 6.71 -7.15
C VAL A 61 -7.20 7.39 -5.92
N ARG A 62 -8.53 7.33 -5.72
CA ARG A 62 -9.18 7.83 -4.50
C ARG A 62 -8.72 7.05 -3.28
N LEU A 63 -8.72 5.72 -3.36
CA LEU A 63 -8.28 4.84 -2.28
C LEU A 63 -6.85 5.18 -1.84
N VAL A 64 -5.90 5.25 -2.77
CA VAL A 64 -4.48 5.51 -2.46
C VAL A 64 -4.28 6.91 -1.85
N GLN A 65 -5.11 7.90 -2.22
CA GLN A 65 -5.08 9.24 -1.62
C GLN A 65 -5.72 9.28 -0.23
N SER A 66 -6.76 8.48 0.03
CA SER A 66 -7.42 8.42 1.34
C SER A 66 -6.70 7.53 2.35
N LEU A 67 -5.77 6.67 1.93
CA LEU A 67 -5.05 5.75 2.83
C LEU A 67 -4.50 6.43 4.11
N ASP A 68 -3.94 7.63 4.00
CA ASP A 68 -3.33 8.36 5.14
C ASP A 68 -4.37 8.83 6.18
N ASP A 69 -5.64 8.98 5.76
CA ASP A 69 -6.77 9.38 6.62
C ASP A 69 -7.33 8.21 7.44
N HIS A 70 -6.90 6.97 7.17
CA HIS A 70 -7.45 5.77 7.77
C HIS A 70 -6.41 4.99 8.60
N ASP A 71 -6.92 4.30 9.63
CA ASP A 71 -6.10 3.45 10.51
C ASP A 71 -5.79 2.07 9.93
N SER A 72 -6.48 1.68 8.86
CA SER A 72 -6.23 0.43 8.14
C SER A 72 -6.56 0.58 6.66
N ALA A 73 -5.88 -0.18 5.79
CA ALA A 73 -6.27 -0.29 4.39
C ALA A 73 -7.71 -0.84 4.23
N ASP A 74 -8.14 -1.72 5.14
CA ASP A 74 -9.53 -2.19 5.19
C ASP A 74 -10.56 -1.06 5.39
N ALA A 75 -10.29 -0.19 6.37
CA ALA A 75 -11.14 0.96 6.65
C ALA A 75 -11.19 1.91 5.45
N ALA A 76 -10.05 2.11 4.77
CA ALA A 76 -9.99 2.92 3.56
C ALA A 76 -10.81 2.33 2.39
N MET A 77 -10.74 1.02 2.18
CA MET A 77 -11.54 0.34 1.15
C MET A 77 -13.04 0.47 1.42
N THR A 78 -13.43 0.27 2.68
CA THR A 78 -14.82 0.42 3.12
C THR A 78 -15.32 1.86 2.94
N ALA A 79 -14.52 2.85 3.35
CA ALA A 79 -14.85 4.27 3.20
C ALA A 79 -14.94 4.72 1.73
N THR A 80 -14.17 4.10 0.84
CA THR A 80 -14.21 4.36 -0.60
C THR A 80 -15.43 3.68 -1.27
N GLY A 81 -16.14 2.80 -0.57
CA GLY A 81 -17.31 2.09 -1.11
C GLY A 81 -16.95 0.87 -1.96
N ILE A 82 -15.74 0.32 -1.79
CA ILE A 82 -15.31 -0.89 -2.51
C ILE A 82 -16.07 -2.09 -1.93
N GLY A 83 -16.93 -2.69 -2.76
CA GLY A 83 -17.70 -3.87 -2.41
C GLY A 83 -16.83 -5.13 -2.29
N ASP A 84 -17.35 -6.14 -1.59
CA ASP A 84 -16.62 -7.38 -1.29
C ASP A 84 -16.18 -8.14 -2.56
N GLY A 85 -16.95 -8.03 -3.65
CA GLY A 85 -16.64 -8.67 -4.93
C GLY A 85 -15.39 -8.10 -5.63
N ASP A 86 -15.14 -6.79 -5.50
CA ASP A 86 -13.99 -6.14 -6.13
C ASP A 86 -12.78 -6.03 -5.19
N ARG A 87 -12.98 -6.20 -3.88
CA ARG A 87 -11.96 -6.18 -2.84
C ARG A 87 -10.66 -6.94 -3.19
N PRO A 88 -10.67 -8.18 -3.73
CA PRO A 88 -9.43 -8.88 -4.10
C PRO A 88 -8.61 -8.17 -5.20
N LEU A 89 -9.26 -7.42 -6.10
CA LEU A 89 -8.56 -6.65 -7.13
C LEU A 89 -7.80 -5.46 -6.51
N TYR A 90 -8.45 -4.74 -5.59
CA TYR A 90 -7.83 -3.60 -4.90
C TYR A 90 -6.72 -4.04 -3.96
N LEU A 91 -6.87 -5.17 -3.27
CA LEU A 91 -5.81 -5.75 -2.44
C LEU A 91 -4.56 -6.10 -3.26
N GLN A 92 -4.73 -6.70 -4.44
CA GLN A 92 -3.60 -6.97 -5.34
C GLN A 92 -2.92 -5.69 -5.83
N ALA A 93 -3.71 -4.65 -6.16
CA ALA A 93 -3.17 -3.36 -6.56
C ALA A 93 -2.36 -2.72 -5.42
N LEU A 94 -2.88 -2.71 -4.20
CA LEU A 94 -2.19 -2.17 -3.02
C LEU A 94 -0.92 -2.97 -2.69
N SER A 95 -0.95 -4.29 -2.81
CA SER A 95 0.25 -5.13 -2.64
C SER A 95 1.33 -4.77 -3.65
N ALA A 96 1.00 -4.66 -4.93
CA ALA A 96 1.98 -4.26 -5.95
C ALA A 96 2.53 -2.85 -5.70
N LEU A 97 1.70 -1.93 -5.18
CA LEU A 97 2.14 -0.59 -4.81
C LEU A 97 3.07 -0.60 -3.58
N SER A 98 2.83 -1.46 -2.59
CA SER A 98 3.73 -1.57 -1.43
C SER A 98 5.07 -2.19 -1.82
N GLU A 99 5.06 -3.27 -2.60
CA GLU A 99 6.25 -3.96 -3.11
C GLU A 99 7.09 -3.03 -3.99
N SER A 100 6.46 -2.16 -4.78
CA SER A 100 7.18 -1.17 -5.58
C SER A 100 7.63 0.07 -4.80
N GLY A 101 7.23 0.19 -3.53
CA GLY A 101 7.54 1.31 -2.64
C GLY A 101 6.71 2.57 -2.93
N MET A 102 5.63 2.46 -3.71
CA MET A 102 4.74 3.58 -4.03
C MET A 102 3.89 4.00 -2.83
N ILE A 103 3.49 3.02 -2.01
CA ILE A 103 2.90 3.23 -0.69
C ILE A 103 3.82 2.63 0.37
N ILE A 104 3.73 3.12 1.59
CA ILE A 104 4.49 2.65 2.74
C ILE A 104 3.56 2.48 3.94
N GLU A 105 3.88 1.53 4.82
CA GLU A 105 3.19 1.41 6.10
C GLU A 105 3.36 2.72 6.87
N ARG A 106 2.24 3.28 7.33
CA ARG A 106 2.25 4.39 8.28
C ARG A 106 2.62 3.76 9.62
N GLN A 107 3.87 3.97 10.05
CA GLN A 107 4.23 3.63 11.42
C GLN A 107 3.22 4.35 12.32
N ALA A 108 2.48 3.59 13.11
CA ALA A 108 1.60 4.17 14.12
C ALA A 108 2.46 5.18 14.90
N PRO A 109 1.97 6.41 15.14
CA PRO A 109 2.66 7.30 16.05
C PRO A 109 2.88 6.50 17.33
N ASP A 110 4.14 6.40 17.73
CA ASP A 110 4.60 5.64 18.87
C ASP A 110 3.60 5.80 20.03
N ALA A 111 2.86 4.73 20.32
CA ALA A 111 1.89 4.71 21.41
C ALA A 111 2.61 4.63 22.79
N ALA A 112 3.89 5.03 22.90
CA ALA A 112 4.60 5.12 24.18
C ALA A 112 4.42 6.48 24.88
N SER A 113 3.32 7.18 24.61
CA SER A 113 2.81 8.22 25.52
C SER A 113 1.30 8.17 25.67
N ARG A 114 0.77 7.00 26.04
CA ARG A 114 -0.38 6.98 26.94
C ARG A 114 0.11 6.44 28.28
N PRO A 115 0.24 7.27 29.33
CA PRO A 115 0.34 6.71 30.66
C PRO A 115 -0.92 5.84 30.85
N ALA A 116 -0.71 4.59 31.27
CA ALA A 116 -1.79 3.73 31.72
C ALA A 116 -2.70 4.56 32.66
N PRO A 117 -4.04 4.44 32.58
CA PRO A 117 -4.83 4.86 33.72
C PRO A 117 -4.35 4.01 34.89
N ALA A 118 -3.57 4.62 35.78
CA ALA A 118 -3.41 4.14 37.12
C ALA A 118 -4.83 4.02 37.65
N HIS A 119 -5.33 2.80 37.74
CA HIS A 119 -6.36 2.48 38.70
C HIS A 119 -5.62 2.35 40.03
N PRO A 120 -5.63 3.35 40.91
CA PRO A 120 -5.46 3.05 42.32
C PRO A 120 -6.66 2.23 42.76
N THR A 121 -6.38 1.03 43.23
CA THR A 121 -7.16 0.32 44.24
C THR A 121 -7.46 1.27 45.40
N GLU A 122 -8.72 1.36 45.82
CA GLU A 122 -9.24 1.82 47.13
C GLU A 122 -10.78 1.76 47.02
N GLU A 123 -11.59 1.13 47.87
CA GLU A 123 -11.46 0.35 49.11
C GLU A 123 -12.69 -0.60 49.20
#